data_AF-A0A2C6KIL7-F1
#
_entry.id   AF-A0A2C6KIL7-F1
#
_cell.length_a   1.000
_cell.length_b   1.000
_cell.length_c   1.000
_cell.angle_alpha   90.00
_cell.angle_beta   90.00
_cell.angle_gamma   90.00
#
_symmetry.space_group_name_H-M   'P 1'
#
loop_
_entity.id
_entity.type
_entity.pdbx_description
1 polymer ?
#
loop_
_entity_poly.entity_id
_entity_poly.type
_entity_poly.pdbx_seq_one_letter_code
_entity_poly.pdbx_strand_id
1 'polypeptide(L)'
;MSAFAITGDKLETAGLMLGGPGVVGELPLFRIITMAKAVGYGRTRRGNPERVLELAIVARIFGMISGAFSMVIFLLLLVTYAPYLALSADDLLEDVNLAKWRARFFTFNPSVFGNLWAPLVMGALSLCTHFRWFKCRWLTRSWGRFALWHFVQGLFANLGYCGGMGFIASVWSFLAALLGLCVYFLHPRIPVAWGIDIFEYIPRAFLARSIAEDTQTGGDPGATTLKSVVTMKSGVTEAGPKGENDSSIVGSGDPPPLKLRSKKKSKKAHENGNKLESGNSLGAV
;
A
#
# COMPACT_ATOMS: atom_id res chain seq x y z
N MET A 1 -28.14 21.05 -15.05
CA MET A 1 -27.07 20.08 -15.37
C MET A 1 -26.93 19.14 -14.19
N SER A 2 -27.44 17.92 -14.37
CA SER A 2 -27.75 16.96 -13.31
C SER A 2 -26.56 16.10 -12.93
N ALA A 3 -26.54 15.73 -11.66
CA ALA A 3 -25.48 15.06 -10.92
C ALA A 3 -25.23 13.60 -11.32
N PHE A 4 -24.00 13.14 -11.10
CA PHE A 4 -23.68 11.73 -10.84
C PHE A 4 -22.88 11.66 -9.54
N ALA A 5 -23.58 11.45 -8.43
CA ALA A 5 -22.99 11.11 -7.14
C ALA A 5 -23.16 9.60 -6.94
N ILE A 6 -22.07 8.84 -7.09
CA ILE A 6 -22.03 7.42 -6.74
C ILE A 6 -21.57 7.35 -5.28
N THR A 7 -22.51 7.14 -4.37
CA THR A 7 -22.27 6.79 -2.97
C THR A 7 -21.69 5.38 -2.87
N GLY A 8 -20.46 5.28 -2.36
CA GLY A 8 -19.65 4.04 -2.28
C GLY A 8 -19.85 3.19 -1.03
N ASP A 9 -20.98 3.30 -0.31
CA ASP A 9 -21.18 2.63 0.99
C ASP A 9 -21.96 1.30 0.90
N LYS A 10 -22.26 0.77 -0.30
CA LYS A 10 -23.09 -0.43 -0.46
C LYS A 10 -22.39 -1.71 -0.93
N LEU A 11 -21.06 -1.70 -1.05
CA LEU A 11 -20.31 -2.86 -1.55
C LEU A 11 -19.74 -3.79 -0.46
N GLU A 12 -19.79 -3.42 0.82
CA GLU A 12 -19.26 -4.26 1.90
C GLU A 12 -20.27 -5.30 2.44
N THR A 13 -21.57 -5.18 2.13
CA THR A 13 -22.61 -6.05 2.74
C THR A 13 -22.99 -7.27 1.89
N ALA A 14 -22.52 -7.39 0.65
CA ALA A 14 -22.90 -8.51 -0.24
C ALA A 14 -21.93 -9.72 -0.19
N GLY A 15 -20.84 -9.64 0.59
CA GLY A 15 -19.78 -10.66 0.59
C GLY A 15 -19.86 -11.73 1.69
N LEU A 16 -20.83 -11.67 2.60
CA LEU A 16 -20.76 -12.36 3.90
C LEU A 16 -21.78 -13.52 4.10
N MET A 17 -22.43 -14.01 3.03
CA MET A 17 -23.50 -15.02 3.11
C MET A 17 -23.26 -16.28 2.25
N LEU A 18 -22.01 -16.64 1.94
CA LEU A 18 -21.68 -17.92 1.29
C LEU A 18 -20.61 -18.67 2.08
N GLY A 19 -20.97 -19.07 3.29
CA GLY A 19 -20.21 -20.01 4.12
C GLY A 19 -20.76 -21.42 3.96
N GLY A 20 -20.33 -22.12 2.90
CA GLY A 20 -20.50 -23.56 2.77
C GLY A 20 -19.17 -24.25 3.10
N PRO A 21 -19.12 -25.21 4.04
CA PRO A 21 -17.90 -25.96 4.33
C PRO A 21 -17.70 -27.01 3.22
N GLY A 22 -16.66 -26.84 2.39
CA GLY A 22 -16.22 -27.93 1.51
C GLY A 22 -15.71 -27.59 0.11
N VAL A 23 -15.58 -26.31 -0.28
CA VAL A 23 -15.01 -25.98 -1.60
C VAL A 23 -13.53 -25.66 -1.47
N VAL A 24 -12.73 -26.59 -1.97
CA VAL A 24 -11.28 -26.51 -2.16
C VAL A 24 -10.91 -25.20 -2.88
N GLY A 25 -10.26 -24.29 -2.15
CA GLY A 25 -9.15 -23.45 -2.62
C GLY A 25 -9.28 -22.74 -3.96
N GLU A 26 -10.38 -22.05 -4.26
CA GLU A 26 -10.37 -21.04 -5.32
C GLU A 26 -9.38 -19.92 -4.94
N LEU A 27 -8.25 -19.90 -5.65
CA LEU A 27 -7.15 -18.96 -5.44
C LEU A 27 -7.66 -17.51 -5.39
N PRO A 28 -7.17 -16.67 -4.46
CA PRO A 28 -7.58 -15.26 -4.33
C PRO A 28 -7.34 -14.45 -5.62
N LEU A 29 -6.48 -14.94 -6.51
CA LEU A 29 -6.23 -14.35 -7.84
C LEU A 29 -7.51 -14.33 -8.70
N PHE A 30 -8.32 -15.39 -8.67
CA PHE A 30 -9.57 -15.45 -9.44
C PHE A 30 -10.56 -14.41 -8.92
N ARG A 31 -10.68 -14.25 -7.59
CA ARG A 31 -11.50 -13.18 -7.00
C ARG A 31 -11.03 -11.77 -7.37
N ILE A 32 -9.71 -11.53 -7.45
CA ILE A 32 -9.17 -10.23 -7.87
C ILE A 32 -9.54 -9.94 -9.34
N ILE A 33 -9.42 -10.93 -10.22
CA ILE A 33 -9.80 -10.80 -11.64
C ILE A 33 -11.32 -10.64 -11.80
N THR A 34 -12.13 -11.36 -11.03
CA THR A 34 -13.60 -11.25 -11.07
C THR A 34 -14.08 -9.91 -10.50
N MET A 35 -13.43 -9.38 -9.45
CA MET A 35 -13.72 -8.02 -8.96
C MET A 35 -13.31 -6.93 -9.95
N ALA A 36 -12.18 -7.09 -10.64
CA ALA A 36 -11.80 -6.20 -11.73
C ALA A 36 -12.85 -6.22 -12.87
N LYS A 37 -13.41 -7.39 -13.20
CA LYS A 37 -14.52 -7.49 -14.17
C LYS A 37 -15.83 -6.88 -13.65
N ALA A 38 -16.15 -7.04 -12.36
CA ALA A 38 -17.40 -6.58 -11.74
C ALA A 38 -17.49 -5.05 -11.58
N VAL A 39 -16.36 -4.33 -11.51
CA VAL A 39 -16.33 -2.86 -11.36
C VAL A 39 -16.70 -2.12 -12.66
N GLY A 40 -17.15 -2.82 -13.71
CA GLY A 40 -17.64 -2.16 -14.91
C GLY A 40 -16.51 -1.49 -15.69
N TYR A 41 -15.44 -2.25 -15.96
CA TYR A 41 -14.44 -1.87 -16.94
C TYR A 41 -15.05 -1.90 -18.34
N GLY A 42 -15.67 -0.79 -18.73
CA GLY A 42 -16.14 -0.57 -20.09
C GLY A 42 -14.99 -0.81 -21.08
N ARG A 43 -15.29 -1.53 -22.16
CA ARG A 43 -14.40 -1.86 -23.28
C ARG A 43 -13.75 -0.60 -23.86
N THR A 44 -12.62 -0.17 -23.31
CA THR A 44 -11.71 0.76 -23.98
C THR A 44 -10.37 0.07 -24.15
N ARG A 45 -9.92 -0.05 -25.41
CA ARG A 45 -8.54 -0.29 -25.89
C ARG A 45 -7.48 0.12 -24.84
N ARG A 46 -6.38 -0.58 -24.53
CA ARG A 46 -5.63 -1.71 -25.13
C ARG A 46 -4.65 -2.20 -24.03
N GLY A 47 -4.66 -3.47 -23.67
CA GLY A 47 -3.66 -4.07 -22.79
C GLY A 47 -4.20 -5.31 -22.07
N ASN A 48 -3.38 -6.36 -21.92
CA ASN A 48 -3.75 -7.48 -21.07
C ASN A 48 -3.78 -6.97 -19.61
N PRO A 49 -4.93 -6.99 -18.91
CA PRO A 49 -5.06 -6.47 -17.55
C PRO A 49 -4.12 -7.17 -16.55
N GLU A 50 -3.73 -8.42 -16.82
CA GLU A 50 -2.78 -9.18 -16.01
C GLU A 50 -1.40 -8.51 -16.01
N ARG A 51 -0.90 -8.11 -17.19
CA ARG A 51 0.40 -7.44 -17.32
C ARG A 51 0.43 -6.07 -16.66
N VAL A 52 -0.71 -5.36 -16.68
CA VAL A 52 -0.83 -4.07 -15.99
C VAL A 52 -0.79 -4.27 -14.47
N LEU A 53 -1.43 -5.32 -13.96
CA LEU A 53 -1.39 -5.67 -12.55
C LEU A 53 0.03 -6.06 -12.11
N GLU A 54 0.73 -6.87 -12.91
CA GLU A 54 2.14 -7.21 -12.66
C GLU A 54 3.01 -5.95 -12.60
N LEU A 55 2.87 -5.05 -13.59
CA LEU A 55 3.60 -3.79 -13.62
C LEU A 55 3.31 -2.92 -12.38
N ALA A 56 2.05 -2.87 -11.94
CA ALA A 56 1.64 -2.19 -10.73
C ALA A 56 2.30 -2.78 -9.47
N ILE A 57 2.37 -4.11 -9.37
CA ILE A 57 3.05 -4.78 -8.25
C ILE A 57 4.54 -4.42 -8.25
N VAL A 58 5.21 -4.50 -9.40
CA VAL A 58 6.63 -4.12 -9.53
C VAL A 58 6.83 -2.65 -9.15
N ALA A 59 5.98 -1.74 -9.64
CA ALA A 59 6.04 -0.32 -9.30
C ALA A 59 5.93 -0.08 -7.78
N ARG A 60 5.06 -0.83 -7.08
CA ARG A 60 4.97 -0.73 -5.61
C ARG A 60 6.21 -1.28 -4.92
N ILE A 61 6.79 -2.39 -5.37
CA ILE A 61 8.02 -2.93 -4.78
C ILE A 61 9.15 -1.91 -4.92
N PHE A 62 9.29 -1.28 -6.08
CA PHE A 62 10.26 -0.21 -6.30
C PHE A 62 10.00 1.01 -5.42
N GLY A 63 8.73 1.41 -5.25
CA GLY A 63 8.35 2.48 -4.32
C GLY A 63 8.73 2.18 -2.86
N MET A 64 8.55 0.92 -2.43
CA MET A 64 8.90 0.46 -1.09
C MET A 64 10.43 0.48 -0.89
N ILE A 65 11.18 -0.03 -1.86
CA ILE A 65 12.65 -0.01 -1.86
C ILE A 65 13.16 1.44 -1.83
N SER A 66 12.59 2.33 -2.65
CA SER A 66 12.87 3.77 -2.66
C SER A 66 12.64 4.40 -1.28
N GLY A 67 11.50 4.10 -0.63
CA GLY A 67 11.20 4.56 0.73
C GLY A 67 12.23 4.07 1.76
N ALA A 68 12.63 2.79 1.68
CA ALA A 68 13.66 2.21 2.55
C ALA A 68 15.02 2.89 2.37
N PHE A 69 15.44 3.16 1.13
CA PHE A 69 16.70 3.89 0.87
C PHE A 69 16.67 5.30 1.43
N SER A 70 15.55 6.03 1.35
CA SER A 70 15.43 7.35 1.98
C SER A 70 15.55 7.28 3.51
N MET A 71 15.02 6.22 4.14
CA MET A 71 15.23 5.99 5.58
C MET A 71 16.71 5.72 5.90
N VAL A 72 17.40 4.93 5.08
CA VAL A 72 18.85 4.68 5.23
C VAL A 72 19.64 5.98 5.09
N ILE A 73 19.31 6.83 4.11
CA ILE A 73 19.93 8.16 3.96
C ILE A 73 19.74 8.99 5.22
N PHE A 74 18.53 9.01 5.79
CA PHE A 74 18.30 9.72 7.05
C PHE A 74 19.19 9.18 8.17
N LEU A 75 19.30 7.86 8.33
CA LEU A 75 20.19 7.26 9.34
C LEU A 75 21.67 7.65 9.10
N LEU A 76 22.13 7.68 7.85
CA LEU A 76 23.48 8.15 7.51
C LEU A 76 23.67 9.63 7.84
N LEU A 77 22.65 10.47 7.62
CA LEU A 77 22.67 11.87 8.06
C LEU A 77 22.77 11.94 9.59
N LEU A 78 22.01 11.13 10.35
CA LEU A 78 22.13 11.10 11.82
C LEU A 78 23.56 10.85 12.27
N VAL A 79 24.22 9.86 11.65
CA VAL A 79 25.61 9.50 11.96
C VAL A 79 26.57 10.62 11.54
N THR A 80 26.34 11.25 10.39
CA THR A 80 27.22 12.31 9.86
C THR A 80 27.13 13.60 10.67
N TYR A 81 25.92 13.99 11.11
CA TYR A 81 25.73 15.17 11.95
C TYR A 81 26.24 14.94 13.38
N ALA A 82 26.29 13.69 13.84
CA ALA A 82 26.78 13.25 15.15
C ALA A 82 26.35 14.20 16.29
N PRO A 83 25.04 14.48 16.44
CA PRO A 83 24.58 15.35 17.51
C PRO A 83 24.90 14.68 18.85
N TYR A 84 25.61 15.40 19.73
CA TYR A 84 25.89 14.92 21.08
C TYR A 84 25.46 15.98 22.09
N LEU A 85 24.96 15.53 23.25
CA LEU A 85 24.70 16.39 24.39
C LEU A 85 26.02 16.61 25.13
N ALA A 86 26.35 17.87 25.40
CA ALA A 86 27.40 18.23 26.33
C ALA A 86 26.77 18.76 27.62
N LEU A 87 27.36 18.40 28.77
CA LEU A 87 27.11 19.10 30.02
C LEU A 87 28.35 19.94 30.33
N SER A 88 28.14 21.22 30.68
CA SER A 88 29.22 22.06 31.19
C SER A 88 29.55 21.59 32.62
N ALA A 89 30.84 21.38 32.89
CA ALA A 89 31.30 20.94 34.21
C ALA A 89 31.32 22.12 35.20
N ASP A 90 31.50 23.33 34.68
CA ASP A 90 31.79 24.53 35.47
C ASP A 90 30.54 25.39 35.72
N ASP A 91 29.56 25.37 34.80
CA ASP A 91 28.34 26.17 34.90
C ASP A 91 27.09 25.41 34.40
N LEU A 92 26.19 25.05 35.32
CA LEU A 92 24.93 24.35 35.00
C LEU A 92 23.95 25.20 34.19
N LEU A 93 24.12 26.52 34.17
CA LEU A 93 23.26 27.44 33.42
C LEU A 93 23.80 27.74 32.02
N GLU A 94 25.04 27.35 31.72
CA GLU A 94 25.64 27.57 30.41
C GLU A 94 25.01 26.65 29.34
N ASP A 95 24.42 27.26 28.32
CA ASP A 95 23.74 26.56 27.24
C ASP A 95 24.72 26.11 26.14
N VAL A 96 25.64 25.24 26.51
CA VAL A 96 26.63 24.62 25.59
C VAL A 96 25.98 23.81 24.46
N ASN A 97 24.71 23.45 24.61
CA ASN A 97 23.93 22.66 23.67
C ASN A 97 23.27 23.50 22.57
N LEU A 98 23.27 24.84 22.68
CA LEU A 98 22.75 25.73 21.63
C LEU A 98 23.42 25.44 20.29
N ALA A 99 24.76 25.50 20.22
CA ALA A 99 25.51 25.37 18.97
C ALA A 99 25.66 23.92 18.49
N LYS A 100 25.68 22.96 19.41
CA LYS A 100 25.99 21.54 19.12
C LYS A 100 24.74 20.72 18.81
N TRP A 101 23.72 20.81 19.66
CA TRP A 101 22.53 19.97 19.59
C TRP A 101 21.36 20.70 18.94
N ARG A 102 20.98 21.86 19.48
CA ARG A 102 19.77 22.58 19.04
C ARG A 102 19.95 23.21 17.66
N ALA A 103 21.01 23.98 17.43
CA ALA A 103 21.22 24.66 16.16
C ALA A 103 21.41 23.69 14.97
N ARG A 104 21.96 22.50 15.21
CA ARG A 104 22.25 21.52 14.15
C ARG A 104 21.12 20.52 13.90
N PHE A 105 20.41 20.09 14.95
CA PHE A 105 19.49 18.97 14.86
C PHE A 105 18.06 19.31 15.32
N PHE A 106 17.94 20.03 16.44
CA PHE A 106 16.66 20.44 17.03
C PHE A 106 16.39 21.93 16.85
N THR A 107 16.41 22.38 15.60
CA THR A 107 16.09 23.76 15.23
C THR A 107 14.81 23.80 14.43
N PHE A 108 13.96 24.78 14.71
CA PHE A 108 12.79 25.10 13.87
C PHE A 108 13.14 26.03 12.71
N ASN A 109 14.43 26.28 12.45
CA ASN A 109 14.85 26.95 11.24
C ASN A 109 14.41 26.09 10.03
N PRO A 110 13.50 26.59 9.16
CA PRO A 110 12.90 25.79 8.10
C PRO A 110 13.93 25.29 7.08
N SER A 111 15.03 26.02 6.87
CA SER A 111 16.10 25.63 5.95
C SER A 111 16.86 24.41 6.46
N VAL A 112 17.13 24.33 7.77
CA VAL A 112 17.84 23.19 8.37
C VAL A 112 16.87 22.04 8.62
N PHE A 113 15.70 22.33 9.18
CA PHE A 113 14.68 21.33 9.50
C PHE A 113 14.20 20.62 8.24
N GLY A 114 13.85 21.38 7.18
CA GLY A 114 13.40 20.79 5.92
C GLY A 114 14.44 19.87 5.30
N ASN A 115 15.70 20.30 5.26
CA ASN A 115 16.77 19.51 4.66
C ASN A 115 17.08 18.24 5.47
N LEU A 116 17.14 18.34 6.79
CA LEU A 116 17.49 17.20 7.64
C LEU A 116 16.36 16.15 7.70
N TRP A 117 15.11 16.61 7.76
CA TRP A 117 13.95 15.74 7.99
C TRP A 117 13.25 15.29 6.70
N ALA A 118 13.53 15.91 5.55
CA ALA A 118 12.92 15.51 4.28
C ALA A 118 13.13 14.02 3.94
N PRO A 119 14.34 13.43 4.04
CA PRO A 119 14.56 12.01 3.77
C PRO A 119 13.74 11.09 4.68
N LEU A 120 13.63 11.44 5.97
CA LEU A 120 12.83 10.70 6.93
C LEU A 120 11.34 10.78 6.61
N VAL A 121 10.78 11.99 6.48
CA VAL A 121 9.33 12.19 6.29
C VAL A 121 8.89 11.60 4.95
N MET A 122 9.65 11.84 3.88
CA MET A 122 9.34 11.30 2.56
C MET A 122 9.50 9.78 2.53
N GLY A 123 10.59 9.25 3.09
CA GLY A 123 10.85 7.80 3.17
C GLY A 123 9.81 7.06 4.00
N ALA A 124 9.47 7.58 5.18
CA ALA A 124 8.45 7.02 6.05
C ALA A 124 7.06 7.06 5.40
N LEU A 125 6.66 8.18 4.81
CA LEU A 125 5.38 8.27 4.10
C LEU A 125 5.31 7.29 2.92
N SER A 126 6.39 7.16 2.14
CA SER A 126 6.50 6.17 1.07
C SER A 126 6.32 4.75 1.58
N LEU A 127 7.06 4.35 2.63
CA LEU A 127 6.91 3.04 3.26
C LEU A 127 5.49 2.82 3.79
N CYS A 128 4.93 3.81 4.49
CA CYS A 128 3.59 3.77 5.02
C CYS A 128 2.55 3.48 3.94
N THR A 129 2.70 4.01 2.72
CA THR A 129 1.75 3.75 1.61
C THR A 129 1.62 2.30 1.18
N HIS A 130 2.56 1.44 1.56
CA HIS A 130 2.52 0.01 1.23
C HIS A 130 1.70 -0.81 2.24
N PHE A 131 1.41 -0.27 3.43
CA PHE A 131 0.65 -0.97 4.46
C PHE A 131 -0.86 -0.76 4.31
N ARG A 132 -1.64 -1.84 4.51
CA ARG A 132 -3.11 -1.83 4.37
C ARG A 132 -3.83 -0.82 5.27
N TRP A 133 -3.27 -0.55 6.45
CA TRP A 133 -3.87 0.34 7.45
C TRP A 133 -3.64 1.83 7.16
N PHE A 134 -2.64 2.18 6.34
CA PHE A 134 -2.32 3.58 6.07
C PHE A 134 -3.05 4.10 4.83
N LYS A 135 -4.11 4.89 5.05
CA LYS A 135 -4.96 5.42 3.97
C LYS A 135 -4.71 6.90 3.69
N CYS A 136 -3.56 7.24 3.11
CA CYS A 136 -3.31 8.59 2.61
C CYS A 136 -3.97 8.82 1.25
N ARG A 137 -5.25 9.22 1.23
CA ARG A 137 -6.04 9.44 -0.01
C ARG A 137 -5.43 10.48 -0.94
N TRP A 138 -4.60 11.38 -0.44
CA TRP A 138 -3.89 12.32 -1.31
C TRP A 138 -2.91 11.57 -2.21
N LEU A 139 -2.09 10.68 -1.64
CA LEU A 139 -1.02 9.97 -2.32
C LEU A 139 -1.49 8.71 -3.05
N THR A 140 -2.33 7.87 -2.42
CA THR A 140 -2.66 6.52 -2.91
C THR A 140 -3.85 6.45 -3.88
N ARG A 141 -4.46 7.60 -4.20
CA ARG A 141 -5.68 7.66 -5.04
C ARG A 141 -5.42 7.40 -6.52
N SER A 142 -4.26 7.78 -7.05
CA SER A 142 -3.92 7.55 -8.44
C SER A 142 -2.43 7.31 -8.64
N TRP A 143 -2.11 6.51 -9.66
CA TRP A 143 -0.74 6.22 -10.05
C TRP A 143 0.06 7.45 -10.47
N GLY A 144 -0.58 8.46 -11.06
CA GLY A 144 0.08 9.72 -11.39
C GLY A 144 0.55 10.48 -10.15
N ARG A 145 -0.18 10.40 -9.02
CA ARG A 145 0.23 11.01 -7.75
C ARG A 145 1.35 10.23 -7.08
N PHE A 146 1.28 8.90 -7.13
CA PHE A 146 2.39 8.04 -6.71
C PHE A 146 3.66 8.34 -7.51
N ALA A 147 3.54 8.50 -8.83
CA ALA A 147 4.67 8.86 -9.68
C ALA A 147 5.25 10.23 -9.33
N LEU A 148 4.39 11.25 -9.21
CA LEU A 148 4.80 12.60 -8.82
C LEU A 148 5.50 12.61 -7.45
N TRP A 149 4.97 11.86 -6.49
CA TRP A 149 5.53 11.75 -5.16
C TRP A 149 6.94 11.15 -5.16
N HIS A 150 7.13 10.01 -5.82
CA HIS A 150 8.47 9.40 -5.90
C HIS A 150 9.45 10.25 -6.73
N PHE A 151 8.97 11.01 -7.71
CA PHE A 151 9.77 11.99 -8.42
C PHE A 151 10.25 13.12 -7.49
N VAL A 152 9.34 13.71 -6.70
CA VAL A 152 9.66 14.73 -5.69
C VAL A 152 10.59 14.17 -4.62
N GLN A 153 10.35 12.95 -4.13
CA GLN A 153 11.24 12.27 -3.19
C GLN A 153 12.65 12.09 -3.78
N GLY A 154 12.76 11.68 -5.04
CA GLY A 154 14.06 11.58 -5.73
C GLY A 154 14.83 12.90 -5.72
N LEU A 155 14.16 14.01 -6.07
CA LEU A 155 14.78 15.33 -6.13
C LEU A 155 15.12 15.93 -4.76
N PHE A 156 14.16 15.93 -3.84
CA PHE A 156 14.24 16.73 -2.61
C PHE A 156 14.62 15.93 -1.37
N ALA A 157 14.56 14.60 -1.42
CA ALA A 157 14.82 13.73 -0.28
C ALA A 157 16.06 12.83 -0.48
N ASN A 158 16.50 12.62 -1.73
CA ASN A 158 17.58 11.68 -2.02
C ASN A 158 18.78 12.35 -2.72
N LEU A 159 18.59 13.01 -3.87
CA LEU A 159 19.69 13.39 -4.78
C LEU A 159 20.76 14.29 -4.14
N GLY A 160 20.35 15.17 -3.23
CA GLY A 160 21.24 16.13 -2.56
C GLY A 160 21.92 15.62 -1.29
N TYR A 161 21.65 14.39 -0.83
CA TYR A 161 22.10 13.91 0.48
C TYR A 161 23.14 12.80 0.39
N CYS A 162 24.09 12.78 1.32
CA CYS A 162 25.07 11.70 1.49
C CYS A 162 25.86 11.32 0.20
N GLY A 163 26.07 12.28 -0.72
CA GLY A 163 26.87 12.09 -1.93
C GLY A 163 26.37 10.95 -2.83
N GLY A 164 27.23 9.96 -3.10
CA GLY A 164 26.92 8.84 -4.00
C GLY A 164 25.73 7.98 -3.55
N MET A 165 25.49 7.85 -2.24
CA MET A 165 24.34 7.10 -1.72
C MET A 165 23.01 7.79 -2.06
N GLY A 166 22.96 9.12 -2.01
CA GLY A 166 21.81 9.91 -2.44
C GLY A 166 21.47 9.70 -3.91
N PHE A 167 22.49 9.62 -4.75
CA PHE A 167 22.33 9.32 -6.17
C PHE A 167 21.69 7.95 -6.40
N ILE A 168 22.21 6.89 -5.75
CA ILE A 168 21.66 5.53 -5.88
C ILE A 168 20.20 5.49 -5.44
N ALA A 169 19.86 6.07 -4.28
CA ALA A 169 18.48 6.14 -3.80
C ALA A 169 17.54 6.91 -4.75
N SER A 170 18.07 7.94 -5.42
CA SER A 170 17.32 8.73 -6.40
C SER A 170 16.98 7.91 -7.63
N VAL A 171 17.90 7.06 -8.12
CA VAL A 171 17.63 6.14 -9.23
C VAL A 171 16.43 5.24 -8.93
N TRP A 172 16.39 4.61 -7.74
CA TRP A 172 15.25 3.80 -7.32
C TRP A 172 13.93 4.58 -7.28
N SER A 173 13.99 5.83 -6.83
CA SER A 173 12.83 6.71 -6.74
C SER A 173 12.33 7.13 -8.12
N PHE A 174 13.22 7.46 -9.05
CA PHE A 174 12.85 7.77 -10.43
C PHE A 174 12.35 6.55 -11.20
N LEU A 175 12.89 5.36 -10.95
CA LEU A 175 12.36 4.11 -11.51
C LEU A 175 10.94 3.83 -10.98
N ALA A 176 10.70 3.99 -9.68
CA ALA A 176 9.35 3.88 -9.11
C ALA A 176 8.39 4.90 -9.74
N ALA A 177 8.85 6.15 -9.94
CA ALA A 177 8.07 7.20 -10.59
C ALA A 177 7.73 6.86 -12.04
N LEU A 178 8.72 6.41 -12.82
CA LEU A 178 8.54 6.01 -14.22
C LEU A 178 7.55 4.84 -14.34
N LEU A 179 7.72 3.79 -13.52
CA LEU A 179 6.81 2.64 -13.53
C LEU A 179 5.39 3.05 -13.13
N GLY A 180 5.24 3.91 -12.10
CA GLY A 180 3.94 4.46 -11.73
C GLY A 180 3.30 5.27 -12.85
N LEU A 181 4.10 6.03 -13.59
CA LEU A 181 3.62 6.81 -14.75
C LEU A 181 3.16 5.88 -15.89
N CYS A 182 3.89 4.81 -16.16
CA CYS A 182 3.47 3.78 -17.12
C CYS A 182 2.11 3.16 -16.72
N VAL A 183 1.93 2.79 -15.45
CA VAL A 183 0.65 2.25 -14.95
C VAL A 183 -0.46 3.30 -15.06
N TYR A 184 -0.17 4.58 -14.78
CA TYR A 184 -1.14 5.66 -14.93
C TYR A 184 -1.64 5.82 -16.37
N PHE A 185 -0.75 5.79 -17.36
CA PHE A 185 -1.13 5.94 -18.76
C PHE A 185 -1.83 4.70 -19.33
N LEU A 186 -1.38 3.50 -18.95
CA LEU A 186 -2.05 2.27 -19.34
C LEU A 186 -3.43 2.16 -18.69
N HIS A 187 -3.54 2.64 -17.45
CA HIS A 187 -4.70 2.32 -16.64
C HIS A 187 -4.98 3.34 -15.50
N PRO A 188 -5.52 4.55 -15.81
CA PRO A 188 -5.63 5.66 -14.85
C PRO A 188 -6.63 5.45 -13.70
N ARG A 189 -7.55 4.49 -13.84
CA ARG A 189 -8.62 4.22 -12.85
C ARG A 189 -8.25 3.20 -11.77
N ILE A 190 -7.11 2.51 -11.89
CA ILE A 190 -6.66 1.56 -10.87
C ILE A 190 -6.12 2.38 -9.68
N PRO A 191 -6.69 2.26 -8.46
CA PRO A 191 -6.10 2.91 -7.28
C PRO A 191 -4.72 2.30 -6.96
N VAL A 192 -3.89 2.98 -6.17
CA VAL A 192 -2.59 2.41 -5.74
C VAL A 192 -2.79 1.48 -4.54
N ALA A 193 -3.62 1.91 -3.59
CA ALA A 193 -4.02 1.13 -2.43
C ALA A 193 -5.18 0.17 -2.78
N TRP A 194 -4.88 -0.88 -3.51
CA TRP A 194 -5.72 -2.08 -3.45
C TRP A 194 -5.43 -2.71 -2.11
N GLY A 195 -6.44 -3.18 -1.37
CA GLY A 195 -6.28 -3.84 -0.07
C GLY A 195 -5.41 -5.12 -0.09
N ILE A 196 -4.64 -5.34 -1.16
CA ILE A 196 -3.58 -6.30 -1.34
C ILE A 196 -2.37 -5.82 -0.54
N ASP A 197 -2.13 -6.52 0.56
CA ASP A 197 -0.90 -6.41 1.32
C ASP A 197 0.22 -7.10 0.52
N ILE A 198 1.29 -6.36 0.20
CA ILE A 198 2.40 -6.89 -0.61
C ILE A 198 3.05 -8.09 0.08
N PHE A 199 3.11 -8.04 1.40
CA PHE A 199 3.68 -9.10 2.23
C PHE A 199 2.87 -10.40 2.16
N GLU A 200 1.57 -10.32 1.89
CA GLU A 200 0.73 -11.51 1.68
C GLU A 200 0.81 -12.00 0.23
N TYR A 201 0.99 -11.10 -0.73
CA TYR A 201 1.02 -11.42 -2.14
C TYR A 201 2.30 -12.14 -2.58
N ILE A 202 3.49 -11.66 -2.16
CA ILE A 202 4.77 -12.20 -2.63
C ILE A 202 4.93 -13.70 -2.32
N PRO A 203 4.72 -14.17 -1.07
CA PRO A 203 4.86 -15.60 -0.75
C PRO A 203 3.87 -16.46 -1.54
N ARG A 204 2.64 -15.97 -1.75
CA ARG A 204 1.62 -16.67 -2.52
C ARG A 204 1.96 -16.77 -4.00
N ALA A 205 2.48 -15.70 -4.59
CA ALA A 205 2.92 -15.70 -5.98
C ALA A 205 4.10 -16.66 -6.19
N PHE A 206 5.04 -16.69 -5.24
CA PHE A 206 6.17 -17.62 -5.27
C PHE A 206 5.73 -19.08 -5.14
N LEU A 207 4.83 -19.38 -4.20
CA LEU A 207 4.27 -20.72 -4.01
C LEU A 207 3.44 -21.19 -5.20
N ALA A 208 2.63 -20.31 -5.80
CA ALA A 208 1.87 -20.64 -7.00
C ALA A 208 2.78 -20.96 -8.18
N ARG A 209 3.90 -20.24 -8.30
CA ARG A 209 4.90 -20.50 -9.34
C ARG A 209 5.61 -21.83 -9.13
N SER A 210 6.02 -22.17 -7.90
CA SER A 210 6.68 -23.46 -7.64
C SER A 210 5.79 -24.65 -8.00
N ILE A 211 4.48 -24.59 -7.66
CA ILE A 211 3.52 -25.66 -8.00
C ILE A 211 3.32 -25.79 -9.52
N ALA A 212 3.29 -24.66 -10.24
CA ALA A 212 3.15 -24.67 -11.70
C ALA A 212 4.38 -25.30 -12.39
N GLU A 213 5.59 -25.03 -11.89
CA GLU A 213 6.84 -25.60 -12.39
C GLU A 213 6.90 -27.13 -12.15
N ASP A 214 6.41 -27.61 -11.00
CA ASP A 214 6.28 -29.06 -10.72
C ASP A 214 5.27 -29.76 -11.65
N THR A 215 4.17 -29.08 -11.97
CA THR A 215 3.13 -29.65 -12.86
C THR A 215 3.62 -29.75 -14.31
N GLN A 216 4.47 -28.82 -14.75
CA GLN A 216 4.99 -28.79 -16.12
C GLN A 216 6.17 -29.75 -16.33
N THR A 217 6.90 -30.09 -15.26
CA THR A 217 7.99 -31.08 -15.27
C THR A 217 7.51 -32.50 -14.99
N GLY A 218 6.24 -32.67 -14.59
CA GLY A 218 5.49 -33.93 -14.63
C GLY A 218 5.30 -34.41 -16.07
N GLY A 219 6.41 -34.85 -16.68
CA GLY A 219 6.44 -35.59 -17.92
C GLY A 219 5.46 -36.76 -17.86
N ASP A 220 4.82 -36.97 -19.00
CA ASP A 220 3.95 -38.09 -19.34
C ASP A 220 3.93 -39.21 -18.30
N PRO A 221 2.89 -39.29 -17.42
CA PRO A 221 2.78 -40.37 -16.44
C PRO A 221 2.69 -41.77 -17.10
N GLY A 222 2.69 -41.86 -18.43
CA GLY A 222 2.59 -43.09 -19.19
C GLY A 222 3.89 -43.83 -19.55
N ALA A 223 5.10 -43.28 -19.37
CA ALA A 223 6.28 -43.86 -20.04
C ALA A 223 7.27 -44.67 -19.17
N THR A 224 7.28 -44.56 -17.83
CA THR A 224 8.45 -45.09 -17.07
C THR A 224 8.17 -45.83 -15.76
N THR A 225 6.97 -46.35 -15.51
CA THR A 225 6.77 -47.24 -14.33
C THR A 225 5.71 -48.32 -14.52
N LEU A 226 5.95 -49.23 -15.48
CA LEU A 226 5.27 -50.53 -15.56
C LEU A 226 6.29 -51.68 -15.54
N LYS A 227 7.31 -51.63 -14.65
CA LYS A 227 8.27 -52.75 -14.51
C LYS A 227 8.71 -53.17 -13.11
N SER A 228 8.22 -52.59 -12.01
CA SER A 228 8.72 -53.01 -10.68
C SER A 228 7.75 -53.06 -9.51
N VAL A 229 6.45 -52.81 -9.69
CA VAL A 229 5.46 -52.95 -8.60
C VAL A 229 4.45 -54.05 -8.94
N VAL A 230 4.99 -55.21 -9.29
CA VAL A 230 4.30 -56.50 -9.13
C VAL A 230 5.22 -57.32 -8.24
N THR A 231 4.93 -57.34 -6.94
CA THR A 231 5.07 -58.45 -5.99
C THR A 231 5.19 -57.89 -4.58
N MET A 232 4.07 -57.85 -3.86
CA MET A 232 3.89 -58.32 -2.46
C MET A 232 2.53 -57.77 -1.98
N LYS A 233 1.48 -58.61 -2.05
CA LYS A 233 0.98 -59.44 -0.93
C LYS A 233 0.55 -58.56 0.25
N SER A 234 -0.74 -58.27 0.39
CA SER A 234 -1.81 -59.12 0.96
C SER A 234 -1.98 -58.90 2.46
N GLY A 235 -3.19 -58.51 2.83
CA GLY A 235 -3.75 -58.66 4.17
C GLY A 235 -3.55 -57.44 5.05
N VAL A 236 -4.64 -56.77 5.37
CA VAL A 236 -5.19 -56.73 6.74
C VAL A 236 -6.60 -56.14 6.69
N THR A 237 -7.44 -56.77 7.48
CA THR A 237 -8.90 -56.82 7.56
C THR A 237 -9.58 -55.57 8.14
N GLU A 238 -10.86 -55.49 7.78
CA GLU A 238 -11.94 -54.64 8.31
C GLU A 238 -12.00 -54.50 9.84
N ALA A 239 -12.46 -53.33 10.30
CA ALA A 239 -13.50 -53.21 11.33
C ALA A 239 -14.03 -51.76 11.41
N GLY A 240 -15.35 -51.59 11.27
CA GLY A 240 -16.06 -50.33 11.55
C GLY A 240 -16.16 -50.03 13.06
N PRO A 241 -16.78 -48.91 13.46
CA PRO A 241 -18.20 -49.00 13.80
C PRO A 241 -19.06 -47.76 13.45
N LYS A 242 -20.37 -48.04 13.45
CA LYS A 242 -21.54 -47.14 13.40
C LYS A 242 -21.76 -46.39 14.73
N GLY A 243 -22.45 -45.25 14.62
CA GLY A 243 -23.17 -44.53 15.70
C GLY A 243 -23.40 -43.09 15.22
N GLU A 244 -24.55 -42.68 14.67
CA GLU A 244 -25.95 -42.65 15.14
C GLU A 244 -26.22 -41.61 16.26
N ASN A 245 -27.26 -40.79 15.99
CA ASN A 245 -28.07 -39.94 16.88
C ASN A 245 -27.79 -38.42 16.94
N ASP A 246 -28.57 -37.71 16.12
CA ASP A 246 -29.77 -36.94 16.48
C ASP A 246 -29.74 -35.74 17.46
N SER A 247 -30.74 -34.89 17.19
CA SER A 247 -31.34 -33.80 17.99
C SER A 247 -30.71 -32.41 17.77
N SER A 248 -31.29 -31.54 16.93
CA SER A 248 -32.55 -30.77 17.05
C SER A 248 -32.43 -29.54 17.95
N ILE A 249 -33.12 -28.46 17.54
CA ILE A 249 -33.73 -27.37 18.35
C ILE A 249 -33.12 -25.94 18.15
N VAL A 250 -33.92 -25.11 17.46
CA VAL A 250 -34.32 -23.71 17.79
C VAL A 250 -33.25 -22.61 17.68
N GLY A 251 -33.48 -21.45 17.08
CA GLY A 251 -34.70 -20.83 16.58
C GLY A 251 -34.38 -19.61 15.72
N SER A 252 -35.26 -19.36 14.75
CA SER A 252 -35.26 -18.18 13.89
C SER A 252 -35.81 -16.98 14.65
N GLY A 253 -34.93 -16.05 15.04
CA GLY A 253 -35.30 -14.73 15.51
C GLY A 253 -35.05 -13.71 14.41
N ASP A 254 -36.11 -13.28 13.72
CA ASP A 254 -36.05 -12.15 12.79
C ASP A 254 -35.72 -10.85 13.55
N PRO A 255 -34.72 -10.07 13.13
CA PRO A 255 -34.49 -8.76 13.70
C PRO A 255 -35.54 -7.74 13.19
N PRO A 256 -36.04 -6.85 14.06
CA PRO A 256 -37.08 -5.87 13.71
C PRO A 256 -36.58 -4.80 12.73
N PRO A 257 -37.47 -4.22 11.92
CA PRO A 257 -37.11 -3.20 10.92
C PRO A 257 -36.66 -1.89 11.59
N LEU A 258 -35.42 -1.50 11.31
CA LEU A 258 -34.86 -0.21 11.69
C LEU A 258 -35.58 0.94 10.99
N LYS A 259 -36.23 1.80 11.79
CA LYS A 259 -36.90 3.04 11.36
C LYS A 259 -35.90 3.98 10.67
N LEU A 260 -36.16 4.26 9.39
CA LEU A 260 -35.53 5.33 8.60
C LEU A 260 -35.75 6.70 9.28
N ARG A 261 -34.72 7.21 9.94
CA ARG A 261 -34.69 8.58 10.46
C ARG A 261 -34.38 9.55 9.32
N SER A 262 -35.40 10.25 8.84
CA SER A 262 -35.25 11.34 7.88
C SER A 262 -34.43 12.48 8.50
N LYS A 263 -33.24 12.74 7.96
CA LYS A 263 -32.50 13.98 8.28
C LYS A 263 -32.90 15.06 7.29
N LYS A 264 -33.75 15.95 7.80
CA LYS A 264 -34.04 17.32 7.39
C LYS A 264 -32.85 17.97 6.68
N LYS A 265 -33.05 18.41 5.43
CA LYS A 265 -32.22 19.41 4.76
C LYS A 265 -32.24 20.70 5.60
N SER A 266 -31.11 21.05 6.22
CA SER A 266 -30.91 22.39 6.78
C SER A 266 -30.28 23.28 5.71
N LYS A 267 -31.05 24.28 5.34
CA LYS A 267 -30.74 25.35 4.39
C LYS A 267 -30.32 26.57 5.23
N LYS A 268 -29.07 27.01 5.09
CA LYS A 268 -28.57 28.34 5.50
C LYS A 268 -27.44 28.65 4.51
N ALA A 269 -27.54 29.53 3.52
CA ALA A 269 -28.04 30.91 3.45
C ALA A 269 -27.27 31.86 4.38
N HIS A 270 -26.60 32.81 3.72
CA HIS A 270 -26.01 34.06 4.22
C HIS A 270 -24.76 33.95 5.12
N GLU A 271 -23.62 34.46 4.63
CA GLU A 271 -23.20 35.79 5.07
C GLU A 271 -22.25 36.46 4.06
N ASN A 272 -22.64 37.67 3.66
CA ASN A 272 -21.84 38.67 2.98
C ASN A 272 -20.93 39.36 4.00
N GLY A 273 -19.78 39.89 3.58
CA GLY A 273 -19.25 41.09 4.22
C GLY A 273 -17.73 41.20 4.33
N ASN A 274 -17.24 42.36 3.89
CA ASN A 274 -15.93 43.00 4.15
C ASN A 274 -14.79 42.48 3.26
N LYS A 275 -14.32 43.18 2.22
CA LYS A 275 -14.08 44.63 2.00
C LYS A 275 -13.34 45.31 3.15
N LEU A 276 -12.01 45.29 3.05
CA LEU A 276 -11.03 46.23 3.61
C LEU A 276 -9.93 46.29 2.51
N GLU A 277 -9.89 47.34 1.68
CA GLU A 277 -9.18 48.61 1.92
C GLU A 277 -7.68 48.39 2.20
N SER A 278 -6.85 48.66 1.18
CA SER A 278 -5.91 49.81 1.12
C SER A 278 -4.85 49.72 2.20
N GLY A 279 -3.58 49.48 1.90
CA GLY A 279 -2.71 50.41 1.19
C GLY A 279 -1.53 50.73 2.13
N ASN A 280 -0.31 50.70 1.59
CA ASN A 280 0.91 51.42 2.05
C ASN A 280 2.11 50.83 1.29
N SER A 281 2.66 51.55 0.31
CA SER A 281 3.73 52.56 0.46
C SER A 281 5.06 51.91 0.85
N LEU A 282 5.99 51.79 -0.10
CA LEU A 282 7.12 52.71 -0.30
C LEU A 282 8.11 52.70 0.87
N GLY A 283 9.32 52.24 0.60
CA GLY A 283 10.46 52.30 1.50
C GLY A 283 11.73 51.91 0.76
N ALA A 284 12.29 52.86 0.03
CA ALA A 284 13.64 52.80 -0.51
C ALA A 284 14.66 53.02 0.61
N VAL A 285 15.73 52.23 0.64
CA VAL A 285 17.13 52.62 0.87
C VAL A 285 18.00 51.62 0.13
#